data_AF-A0A9Q0EHD2-F1
#
_entry.id   AF-A0A9Q0EHD2-F1
#
_cell.length_a   1.000
_cell.length_b   1.000
_cell.length_c   1.000
_cell.angle_alpha   90.00
_cell.angle_beta   90.00
_cell.angle_gamma   90.00
#
_symmetry.space_group_name_H-M   'P 1'
#
loop_
_entity.id
_entity.type
_entity.pdbx_description
1 polymer ?
#
loop_
_entity_poly.entity_id
_entity_poly.type
_entity_poly.pdbx_seq_one_letter_code
_entity_poly.pdbx_strand_id
1 'polypeptide(L)'
;MKTFFTVNGSTGVTDAVTAKVKSKGQIEVTSSDQCDYILAFCVISTRAGIDIQETKDKCPAGKPVILVLLHHTFDPEKSVFPGPGVTFWDSILLTVDLLFYEGRLLDCPHNEQELQKVLDVFGRASSKV
;
A
#
# COMPACT_ATOMS: atom_id res chain seq x y z
N MET A 1 -13.57 -1.05 -13.00
CA MET A 1 -12.89 -2.15 -12.29
C MET A 1 -11.48 -2.19 -12.84
N LYS A 2 -10.46 -2.15 -11.97
CA LYS A 2 -9.05 -2.20 -12.37
C LYS A 2 -8.40 -3.47 -11.82
N THR A 3 -7.34 -3.93 -12.47
CA THR A 3 -6.52 -5.06 -12.04
C THR A 3 -5.28 -4.59 -11.29
N PHE A 4 -4.80 -5.37 -10.33
CA PHE A 4 -3.58 -5.07 -9.59
C PHE A 4 -2.71 -6.28 -9.38
N PHE A 5 -1.40 -6.05 -9.30
CA PHE A 5 -0.42 -7.05 -8.92
C PHE A 5 0.22 -6.66 -7.60
N THR A 6 0.45 -7.64 -6.75
CA THR A 6 1.02 -7.43 -5.42
C THR A 6 2.53 -7.61 -5.41
N VAL A 7 3.27 -6.67 -4.84
CA VAL A 7 4.71 -6.81 -4.56
C VAL A 7 4.91 -6.95 -3.04
N ASN A 8 5.75 -7.90 -2.64
CA ASN A 8 6.00 -8.28 -1.23
C ASN A 8 4.74 -8.69 -0.44
N GLY A 9 3.69 -9.18 -1.11
CA GLY A 9 2.54 -9.79 -0.43
C GLY A 9 2.85 -11.22 -0.04
N SER A 10 2.84 -11.53 1.27
CA SER A 10 3.12 -12.90 1.75
C SER A 10 2.63 -13.18 3.18
N THR A 11 1.94 -12.25 3.84
CA THR A 11 1.59 -12.36 5.27
C THR A 11 0.14 -11.96 5.56
N GLY A 12 -0.37 -12.31 6.75
CA GLY A 12 -1.74 -11.98 7.16
C GLY A 12 -2.08 -10.49 7.15
N VAL A 13 -1.10 -9.60 7.35
CA VAL A 13 -1.29 -8.14 7.26
C VAL A 13 -1.57 -7.72 5.82
N THR A 14 -0.75 -8.22 4.87
CA THR A 14 -0.91 -7.90 3.45
C THR A 14 -2.21 -8.49 2.90
N ASP A 15 -2.63 -9.66 3.38
CA ASP A 15 -3.88 -10.30 3.00
C ASP A 15 -5.10 -9.46 3.40
N ALA A 16 -5.08 -8.85 4.58
CA ALA A 16 -6.17 -7.98 5.05
C ALA A 16 -6.34 -6.74 4.15
N VAL A 17 -5.23 -6.10 3.76
CA VAL A 17 -5.26 -4.96 2.84
C VAL A 17 -5.76 -5.39 1.47
N THR A 18 -5.21 -6.48 0.93
CA THR A 18 -5.62 -7.06 -0.36
C THR A 18 -7.11 -7.43 -0.39
N ALA A 19 -7.63 -8.02 0.68
CA ALA A 19 -9.05 -8.34 0.82
C ALA A 19 -9.93 -7.08 0.82
N LYS A 20 -9.50 -6.00 1.48
CA LYS A 20 -10.20 -4.71 1.45
C LYS A 20 -10.23 -4.12 0.05
N VAL A 21 -9.11 -4.15 -0.67
CA VAL A 21 -9.00 -3.69 -2.05
C VAL A 21 -9.91 -4.52 -2.98
N LYS A 22 -9.90 -5.85 -2.85
CA LYS A 22 -10.82 -6.75 -3.58
C LYS A 22 -12.29 -6.48 -3.27
N SER A 23 -12.64 -6.18 -2.02
CA SER A 23 -14.02 -5.88 -1.61
C SER A 23 -14.60 -4.64 -2.30
N LYS A 24 -13.75 -3.77 -2.86
CA LYS A 24 -14.15 -2.60 -3.67
C LYS A 24 -14.16 -2.87 -5.18
N GLY A 25 -14.16 -4.15 -5.58
CA GLY A 25 -14.27 -4.54 -6.98
C GLY A 25 -12.97 -4.33 -7.76
N GLN A 26 -11.82 -4.44 -7.09
CA GLN A 26 -10.51 -4.55 -7.73
C GLN A 26 -10.15 -6.02 -7.89
N ILE A 27 -9.41 -6.37 -8.95
CA ILE A 27 -9.06 -7.77 -9.25
C ILE A 27 -7.56 -7.96 -9.09
N GLU A 28 -7.14 -8.89 -8.25
CA GLU A 28 -5.73 -9.28 -8.17
C GLU A 28 -5.38 -10.22 -9.33
N VAL A 29 -4.28 -9.94 -10.04
CA VAL A 29 -3.73 -10.77 -11.11
C VAL A 29 -2.41 -11.40 -10.67
N THR A 30 -2.05 -12.51 -11.31
CA THR A 30 -0.83 -13.27 -10.99
C THR A 30 0.41 -12.81 -11.76
N SER A 31 0.25 -11.92 -12.75
CA SER A 31 1.33 -11.35 -13.55
C SER A 31 1.28 -9.83 -13.56
N SER A 32 2.44 -9.20 -13.41
CA SER A 32 2.62 -7.75 -13.50
C SER A 32 2.22 -7.17 -14.86
N ASP A 33 2.28 -7.96 -15.93
CA ASP A 33 1.97 -7.47 -17.28
C ASP A 33 0.47 -7.19 -17.44
N GLN A 34 -0.35 -7.91 -16.67
CA GLN A 34 -1.82 -7.87 -16.72
C GLN A 34 -2.43 -6.86 -15.74
N CYS A 35 -1.63 -6.20 -14.91
CA CYS A 35 -2.12 -5.27 -13.91
C CYS A 35 -2.24 -3.84 -14.44
N ASP A 36 -3.23 -3.08 -13.97
CA ASP A 36 -3.31 -1.64 -14.19
C ASP A 36 -2.40 -0.85 -13.24
N TYR A 37 -2.13 -1.40 -12.06
CA TYR A 37 -1.27 -0.80 -11.03
C TYR A 37 -0.65 -1.87 -10.11
N ILE A 38 0.38 -1.46 -9.38
CA ILE A 38 1.05 -2.28 -8.36
C ILE A 38 0.54 -1.87 -6.98
N LEU A 39 0.18 -2.86 -6.16
CA LEU A 39 0.00 -2.70 -4.72
C LEU A 39 1.28 -3.20 -4.04
N ALA A 40 2.17 -2.29 -3.68
CA ALA A 40 3.49 -2.61 -3.15
C ALA A 40 3.51 -2.50 -1.63
N PHE A 41 3.85 -3.59 -0.93
CA PHE A 41 3.98 -3.59 0.51
C PHE A 41 5.45 -3.39 0.92
N CYS A 42 5.68 -2.46 1.84
CA CYS A 42 6.98 -2.14 2.40
C CYS A 42 6.89 -2.20 3.93
N VAL A 43 7.45 -3.25 4.53
CA VAL A 43 7.53 -3.33 6.00
C VAL A 43 8.70 -2.51 6.49
N ILE A 44 8.40 -1.46 7.27
CA ILE A 44 9.42 -0.57 7.84
C ILE A 44 10.01 -1.26 9.05
N SER A 45 11.26 -1.71 8.91
CA SER A 45 11.98 -2.43 9.96
C SER A 45 12.66 -1.45 10.91
N THR A 46 13.57 -0.65 10.36
CA THR A 46 14.41 0.31 11.10
C THR A 46 14.76 1.56 10.27
N ARG A 47 14.84 1.44 8.94
CA ARG A 47 15.33 2.49 8.04
C ARG A 47 14.46 2.56 6.80
N ALA A 48 13.45 3.43 6.86
CA ALA A 48 12.45 3.58 5.80
C ALA A 48 13.08 3.77 4.40
N GLY A 49 14.15 4.56 4.27
CA GLY A 49 14.79 4.78 2.97
C GLY A 49 15.32 3.50 2.29
N ILE A 50 15.87 2.55 3.06
CA ILE A 50 16.37 1.28 2.50
C ILE A 50 15.21 0.37 2.16
N ASP A 51 14.26 0.21 3.10
CA ASP A 51 13.10 -0.67 2.91
C ASP A 51 12.25 -0.22 1.68
N ILE A 52 12.11 1.10 1.48
CA ILE A 52 11.41 1.71 0.34
C ILE A 52 12.18 1.48 -0.96
N GLN A 53 13.52 1.62 -0.95
CA GLN A 53 14.34 1.38 -2.14
C GLN A 53 14.32 -0.10 -2.55
N GLU A 54 14.43 -1.04 -1.62
CA GLU A 54 14.32 -2.47 -1.91
C GLU A 54 12.92 -2.84 -2.44
N THR A 55 11.88 -2.19 -1.94
CA THR A 55 10.51 -2.37 -2.45
C THR A 55 10.38 -1.82 -3.87
N LYS A 56 10.98 -0.67 -4.16
CA LYS A 56 11.05 -0.07 -5.50
C LYS A 56 11.71 -1.01 -6.50
N ASP A 57 12.85 -1.61 -6.14
CA ASP A 57 13.64 -2.44 -7.06
C ASP A 57 12.91 -3.73 -7.47
N LYS A 58 11.90 -4.13 -6.70
CA LYS A 58 11.00 -5.25 -7.03
C LYS A 58 9.75 -4.83 -7.81
N CYS A 59 9.46 -3.54 -7.89
CA CYS A 59 8.31 -3.05 -8.63
C CYS A 59 8.58 -3.07 -10.14
N PRO A 60 7.68 -3.64 -10.95
CA PRO A 60 7.75 -3.54 -12.40
C PRO A 60 7.79 -2.08 -12.87
N ALA A 61 8.68 -1.76 -13.80
CA ALA A 61 8.82 -0.42 -14.34
C ALA A 61 7.57 0.01 -15.13
N GLY A 62 7.25 1.32 -15.09
CA GLY A 62 6.20 1.92 -15.91
C GLY A 62 4.76 1.65 -15.45
N LYS A 63 4.56 0.95 -14.33
CA LYS A 63 3.23 0.77 -13.72
C LYS A 63 3.04 1.76 -12.56
N PRO A 64 1.87 2.41 -12.44
CA PRO A 64 1.54 3.19 -11.25
C PRO A 64 1.61 2.32 -9.99
N VAL A 65 2.10 2.88 -8.88
CA VAL A 65 2.30 2.16 -7.62
C VAL A 65 1.47 2.81 -6.51
N ILE A 66 0.71 2.00 -5.79
CA ILE A 66 0.23 2.32 -4.45
C ILE A 66 1.20 1.70 -3.47
N LEU A 67 1.94 2.53 -2.75
CA LEU A 67 2.94 2.10 -1.78
C LEU A 67 2.32 2.06 -0.38
N VAL A 68 2.27 0.86 0.20
CA VAL A 68 1.76 0.63 1.56
C VAL A 68 2.94 0.45 2.50
N LEU A 69 3.20 1.46 3.32
CA LEU A 69 4.23 1.42 4.36
C LEU A 69 3.62 0.78 5.63
N LEU A 70 4.13 -0.40 6.01
CA LEU A 70 3.69 -1.15 7.17
C LEU A 70 4.62 -0.86 8.34
N HIS A 71 4.14 -0.11 9.32
CA HIS A 71 4.88 0.28 10.52
C HIS A 71 4.57 -0.67 11.67
N HIS A 72 5.59 -1.42 12.12
CA HIS A 72 5.42 -2.28 13.28
C HIS A 72 5.36 -1.43 14.57
N THR A 73 4.21 -1.44 15.24
CA THR A 73 3.97 -0.70 16.50
C THR A 73 2.73 -1.23 17.20
N PHE A 74 2.74 -1.21 18.54
CA PHE A 74 1.54 -1.43 19.35
C PHE A 74 0.77 -0.13 19.63
N ASP A 75 1.41 1.02 19.44
CA ASP A 75 0.83 2.35 19.66
C ASP A 75 -0.04 2.77 18.45
N PRO A 76 -1.37 2.90 18.62
CA PRO A 76 -2.29 3.26 17.55
C PRO A 76 -2.24 4.75 17.19
N GLU A 77 -1.58 5.59 18.00
CA GLU A 77 -1.42 7.03 17.79
C GLU A 77 0.00 7.39 17.33
N LYS A 78 0.84 6.39 17.05
CA LYS A 78 2.21 6.59 16.60
C LYS A 78 2.25 7.52 15.39
N SER A 79 2.96 8.63 15.54
CA SER A 79 3.26 9.51 14.41
C SER A 79 4.14 8.76 13.41
N VAL A 80 3.60 8.58 12.21
CA VAL A 80 4.29 7.97 11.08
C VAL A 80 4.86 9.09 10.21
N PHE A 81 6.18 9.09 10.09
CA PHE A 81 6.90 9.99 9.19
C PHE A 81 8.04 9.18 8.56
N PRO A 82 8.13 9.10 7.22
CA PRO A 82 9.17 8.33 6.55
C PRO A 82 10.59 8.85 6.87
N GLY A 83 10.71 10.06 7.42
CA GLY A 83 11.99 10.65 7.81
C GLY A 83 12.50 11.65 6.78
N PRO A 84 13.45 12.53 7.17
CA PRO A 84 14.07 13.45 6.23
C PRO A 84 14.86 12.70 5.15
N GLY A 85 14.77 13.16 3.91
CA GLY A 85 15.56 12.63 2.79
C GLY A 85 15.02 11.35 2.15
N VAL A 86 13.83 10.87 2.53
CA VAL A 86 13.16 9.80 1.77
C VAL A 86 12.65 10.35 0.45
N THR A 87 13.14 9.78 -0.64
CA THR A 87 12.72 10.12 -2.01
C THR A 87 11.79 9.04 -2.54
N PHE A 88 10.55 9.43 -2.80
CA PHE A 88 9.59 8.61 -3.53
C PHE A 88 9.86 8.70 -5.05
N TRP A 89 9.61 7.63 -5.79
CA TRP A 89 9.83 7.61 -7.24
C TRP A 89 8.57 7.96 -8.02
N ASP A 90 8.74 8.48 -9.25
CA ASP A 90 7.70 9.12 -10.06
C ASP A 90 6.47 8.26 -10.35
N SER A 91 6.60 6.94 -10.27
CA SER A 91 5.47 6.02 -10.51
C SER A 91 4.54 5.87 -9.30
N ILE A 92 4.85 6.46 -8.15
CA ILE A 92 3.98 6.41 -6.96
C ILE A 92 2.76 7.31 -7.16
N LEU A 93 1.59 6.68 -7.18
CA LEU A 93 0.29 7.34 -7.25
C LEU A 93 -0.23 7.74 -5.87
N LEU A 94 0.01 6.88 -4.87
CA LEU A 94 -0.43 7.07 -3.50
C LEU A 94 0.54 6.33 -2.57
N THR A 95 0.91 6.98 -1.47
CA THR A 95 1.54 6.34 -0.32
C THR A 95 0.53 6.33 0.81
N VAL A 96 0.43 5.20 1.51
CA VAL A 96 -0.35 5.07 2.75
C VAL A 96 0.51 4.45 3.82
N ASP A 97 0.33 4.92 5.05
CA ASP A 97 1.03 4.44 6.22
C ASP A 97 0.06 3.62 7.07
N LEU A 98 0.34 2.34 7.30
CA LEU A 98 -0.51 1.47 8.10
C LEU A 98 0.27 0.92 9.29
N LEU A 99 -0.38 0.91 10.44
CA LEU A 99 0.16 0.38 11.69
C LEU A 99 -0.23 -1.09 11.85
N PHE A 100 0.72 -1.93 12.22
CA PHE A 100 0.45 -3.33 12.51
C PHE A 100 1.24 -3.82 13.74
N TYR A 101 0.68 -4.81 14.43
CA TYR A 101 1.32 -5.47 15.57
C TYR A 101 0.99 -6.96 15.52
N GLU A 102 1.98 -7.81 15.83
CA GLU A 102 1.80 -9.28 15.88
C GLU A 102 1.10 -9.87 14.64
N GLY A 103 1.44 -9.35 13.45
CA GLY A 103 0.91 -9.84 12.18
C GLY A 103 -0.55 -9.43 11.88
N ARG A 104 -1.09 -8.43 12.58
CA ARG A 104 -2.43 -7.87 12.33
C ARG A 104 -2.38 -6.36 12.23
N LEU A 105 -3.19 -5.79 11.32
CA LEU A 105 -3.43 -4.36 11.28
C LEU A 105 -4.07 -3.91 12.59
N LEU A 106 -3.64 -2.76 13.12
CA LEU A 106 -4.32 -2.15 14.25
C LEU A 106 -5.71 -1.68 13.84
N ASP A 107 -6.69 -1.89 14.72
CA ASP A 107 -8.02 -1.31 14.58
C ASP A 107 -7.99 0.10 15.19
N CYS A 108 -7.68 1.09 14.34
CA CYS A 108 -7.56 2.48 14.77
C CYS A 108 -8.04 3.45 13.68
N PRO A 109 -8.46 4.68 14.08
CA PRO A 109 -8.91 5.69 13.13
C PRO A 109 -7.87 6.03 12.05
N HIS A 110 -6.58 5.98 12.40
CA HIS A 110 -5.49 6.22 11.45
C HIS A 110 -5.51 5.20 10.30
N ASN A 111 -5.50 3.90 10.61
CA ASN A 111 -5.55 2.86 9.59
C ASN A 111 -6.83 2.89 8.75
N GLU A 112 -7.97 3.22 9.38
CA GLU A 112 -9.23 3.37 8.65
C GLU A 112 -9.15 4.50 7.62
N GLN A 113 -8.62 5.66 8.00
CA GLN A 113 -8.42 6.81 7.11
C GLN A 113 -7.44 6.50 5.98
N GLU A 114 -6.31 5.88 6.29
CA GLU A 114 -5.28 5.53 5.30
C GLU A 114 -5.79 4.47 4.31
N LEU A 115 -6.51 3.45 4.79
CA LEU A 115 -7.19 2.49 3.90
C LEU A 115 -8.24 3.18 3.04
N GLN A 116 -9.01 4.14 3.58
CA GLN A 116 -10.01 4.86 2.81
C GLN A 116 -9.38 5.64 1.63
N LYS A 117 -8.18 6.22 1.79
CA LYS A 117 -7.45 6.86 0.68
C LYS A 117 -7.19 5.91 -0.48
N VAL A 118 -6.80 4.66 -0.18
CA VAL A 118 -6.61 3.61 -1.21
C VAL A 118 -7.91 3.40 -1.98
N LEU A 119 -9.05 3.40 -1.30
CA LEU A 119 -10.35 3.19 -1.93
C LEU A 119 -10.79 4.41 -2.77
N ASP A 120 -10.51 5.61 -2.31
CA ASP A 120 -10.89 6.86 -2.98
C ASP A 120 -10.14 7.07 -4.31
N VAL A 121 -8.92 6.54 -4.42
CA VAL A 121 -8.18 6.50 -5.71
C VAL A 121 -9.00 5.80 -6.80
N PHE A 122 -9.81 4.82 -6.43
CA PHE A 122 -10.66 4.08 -7.36
C PHE A 122 -12.09 4.62 -7.46
N GLY A 123 -12.54 5.41 -6.49
CA GLY A 123 -13.88 5.99 -6.42
C GLY A 123 -14.15 7.17 -7.38
N ARG A 124 -13.12 7.79 -7.98
CA ARG A 124 -13.28 8.95 -8.87
C ARG A 124 -13.88 8.65 -10.26
N ALA A 125 -14.35 7.43 -10.50
CA ALA A 125 -15.01 7.04 -11.75
C ALA A 125 -16.52 6.78 -11.58
N SER A 126 -17.27 7.81 -11.14
CA SER A 126 -18.69 8.00 -11.49
C SER A 126 -19.19 9.36 -11.01
N SER A 127 -18.83 10.40 -11.76
CA SER A 127 -19.75 11.52 -11.99
C SER A 127 -19.90 11.63 -13.49
N LYS A 128 -20.88 10.90 -14.04
CA LYS A 128 -21.46 11.28 -15.32
C LYS A 128 -22.30 12.52 -15.04
N VAL A 129 -21.87 13.66 -15.56
CA VAL A 129 -22.77 14.75 -15.95
C VAL A 129 -23.06 14.55 -17.44
#